data_AF-A0A7X7J8U1-F1
#
_entry.id   AF-A0A7X7J8U1-F1
#
_cell.length_a   1.000
_cell.length_b   1.000
_cell.length_c   1.000
_cell.angle_alpha   90.00
_cell.angle_beta   90.00
_cell.angle_gamma   90.00
#
_symmetry.space_group_name_H-M   'P 1'
#
loop_
_entity.id
_entity.type
_entity.pdbx_description
1 polymer ?
#
loop_
_entity_poly.entity_id
_entity_poly.type
_entity_poly.pdbx_seq_one_letter_code
_entity_poly.pdbx_strand_id
1 'polypeptide(L)'
;LYAAQESAFSAWLDMGRFQVACVSPELFFRLDGRSLAARPMKGTAARGRWAAEDEALAAALAASEKERAENVMIVDLLRNDLGRVAAPGTVCAGPLFTVERYPTVHQMTSAVRCETDAEVPDILGALFPCGSVTGAPKVRTMQIIAELEDSPRGVYCGAIGWWGPDRQAGFNVAIRTAVSDRGRGTIEYGVGGGITWGSTSSREYEECLVKADVLSAPDRVAPTLLETLCYDPSRGYLFLERHLARLSASARYFNHPFDMARVKAALDAAASGAAEALRVRLTLAPDGIALAHAGPLKPLPVPLRLGFAREPVCSGDIRLFHKTTDRSLYDRAREGCPDCDGVILWNERDEATEAGFANLVVELDGGRFTPPLECGLLPGVFREELLEQGAIRERVLSRSEVVGAARVWLVNSVREWIPAELARR
;
A
#
# COMPACT_ATOMS: atom_id res chain seq x y z
N LEU A 1 9.21 11.83 1.68
CA LEU A 1 9.70 10.70 2.50
C LEU A 1 8.66 10.25 3.52
N TYR A 2 8.41 10.97 4.62
CA TYR A 2 7.48 10.52 5.67
C TYR A 2 6.07 10.18 5.15
N ALA A 3 5.48 11.05 4.33
CA ALA A 3 4.17 10.79 3.73
C ALA A 3 4.12 9.53 2.83
N ALA A 4 5.24 9.16 2.20
CA ALA A 4 5.32 7.97 1.36
C ALA A 4 5.55 6.69 2.18
N GLN A 5 6.04 6.83 3.42
CA GLN A 5 6.30 5.73 4.32
C GLN A 5 6.18 6.19 5.77
N GLU A 6 4.97 6.06 6.29
CA GLU A 6 4.65 6.34 7.69
C GLU A 6 5.31 5.30 8.60
N SER A 7 6.55 5.60 9.01
CA SER A 7 7.35 4.68 9.82
C SER A 7 7.47 5.14 11.26
N ALA A 8 7.35 4.18 12.19
CA ALA A 8 7.40 4.42 13.64
C ALA A 8 8.75 4.95 14.15
N PHE A 9 9.84 4.78 13.38
CA PHE A 9 11.20 5.22 13.79
C PHE A 9 11.79 6.26 12.84
N SER A 10 10.94 7.16 12.35
CA SER A 10 11.35 8.27 11.50
C SER A 10 12.10 9.36 12.28
N ALA A 11 13.04 10.05 11.63
CA ALA A 11 13.81 11.14 12.22
C ALA A 11 14.14 12.22 11.19
N TRP A 12 14.21 13.47 11.65
CA TRP A 12 14.76 14.59 10.90
C TRP A 12 15.82 15.28 11.75
N LEU A 13 17.05 15.36 11.24
CA LEU A 13 18.17 16.03 11.91
C LEU A 13 18.69 17.14 11.00
N ASP A 14 18.67 18.38 11.50
CA ASP A 14 19.35 19.50 10.86
C ASP A 14 20.67 19.78 11.60
N MET A 15 21.79 19.43 10.98
CA MET A 15 23.14 19.67 11.50
C MET A 15 23.85 20.79 10.72
N GLY A 16 23.08 21.72 10.14
CA GLY A 16 23.60 22.84 9.36
C GLY A 16 23.94 22.44 7.93
N ARG A 17 25.19 22.04 7.68
CA ARG A 17 25.65 21.60 6.34
C ARG A 17 24.95 20.30 5.92
N PHE A 18 24.86 19.36 6.85
CA PHE A 18 24.24 18.07 6.62
C PHE A 18 22.83 18.05 7.19
N GLN A 19 21.88 17.52 6.42
CA GLN A 19 20.53 17.22 6.89
C GLN A 19 20.22 15.77 6.65
N VAL A 20 19.56 15.12 7.61
CA VAL A 20 19.25 13.70 7.56
C VAL A 20 17.74 13.52 7.68
N ALA A 21 17.12 12.93 6.66
CA ALA A 21 15.73 12.50 6.67
C ALA A 21 15.66 10.97 6.67
N CYS A 22 15.24 10.40 7.79
CA CYS A 22 15.13 8.97 7.97
C CYS A 22 13.66 8.57 8.12
N VAL A 23 13.25 7.52 7.38
CA VAL A 23 11.95 6.85 7.53
C VAL A 23 12.18 5.37 7.80
N SER A 24 13.06 5.06 8.76
CA SER A 24 13.46 3.68 9.04
C SER A 24 12.31 2.85 9.62
N PRO A 25 11.99 1.68 9.06
CA PRO A 25 11.04 0.72 9.62
C PRO A 25 11.63 -0.16 10.74
N GLU A 26 12.95 -0.13 10.95
CA GLU A 26 13.63 -1.08 11.84
C GLU A 26 14.02 -0.44 13.18
N LEU A 27 13.62 -1.10 14.28
CA LEU A 27 14.11 -0.77 15.62
C LEU A 27 15.44 -1.46 15.85
N PHE A 28 16.51 -0.69 15.98
CA PHE A 28 17.82 -1.24 16.36
C PHE A 28 17.77 -1.72 17.81
N PHE A 29 17.46 -0.82 18.74
CA PHE A 29 17.07 -1.20 20.09
C PHE A 29 16.26 -0.10 20.79
N ARG A 30 15.49 -0.51 21.80
CA ARG A 30 14.84 0.37 22.78
C ARG A 30 15.18 -0.12 24.18
N LEU A 31 15.61 0.83 25.01
CA LEU A 31 15.83 0.63 26.44
C LEU A 31 14.71 1.35 27.21
N ASP A 32 14.06 0.63 28.12
CA ASP A 32 13.07 1.16 29.06
C ASP A 32 13.34 0.58 30.46
N GLY A 33 14.01 1.37 31.31
CA GLY A 33 14.50 0.93 32.60
C GLY A 33 15.59 -0.13 32.47
N ARG A 34 15.23 -1.40 32.70
CA ARG A 34 16.10 -2.58 32.53
C ARG A 34 15.76 -3.38 31.27
N SER A 35 14.59 -3.15 30.68
CA SER A 35 14.13 -3.89 29.50
C SER A 35 14.83 -3.35 28.26
N LEU A 36 15.59 -4.21 27.58
CA LEU A 36 16.23 -3.93 26.30
C LEU A 36 15.58 -4.81 25.23
N ALA A 37 15.06 -4.20 24.17
CA ALA A 37 14.40 -4.89 23.08
C ALA A 37 14.92 -4.44 21.71
N ALA A 38 15.08 -5.38 20.79
CA ALA A 38 15.40 -5.16 19.39
C ALA A 38 14.31 -5.79 18.51
N ARG A 39 14.08 -5.23 17.31
CA ARG A 39 13.08 -5.75 16.38
C ARG A 39 13.67 -5.88 14.97
N PRO A 40 14.45 -6.94 14.70
CA PRO A 40 14.97 -7.19 13.36
C PRO A 40 13.85 -7.36 12.34
N MET A 41 14.17 -7.00 11.11
CA MET A 41 13.32 -7.25 9.97
C MET A 41 14.09 -7.93 8.84
N LYS A 42 13.48 -8.99 8.30
CA LYS A 42 13.98 -9.72 7.13
C LYS A 42 12.82 -10.49 6.53
N GLY A 43 12.69 -10.42 5.21
CA GLY A 43 11.50 -10.82 4.47
C GLY A 43 10.70 -9.60 4.01
N THR A 44 10.66 -9.38 2.71
CA THR A 44 9.97 -8.26 2.07
C THR A 44 9.06 -8.80 0.98
N ALA A 45 7.83 -8.31 0.89
CA ALA A 45 6.95 -8.55 -0.25
C ALA A 45 6.35 -7.23 -0.73
N ALA A 46 6.07 -7.14 -2.03
CA ALA A 46 5.32 -6.02 -2.58
C ALA A 46 3.89 -6.00 -1.99
N ARG A 47 3.26 -4.82 -2.01
CA ARG A 47 1.82 -4.71 -1.74
C ARG A 47 1.02 -5.30 -2.91
N GLY A 48 -0.16 -5.81 -2.61
CA GLY A 48 -1.13 -6.20 -3.64
C GLY A 48 -1.78 -4.98 -4.27
N ARG A 49 -2.49 -5.15 -5.39
CA ARG A 49 -3.23 -4.06 -6.04
C ARG A 49 -4.59 -3.82 -5.38
N TRP A 50 -5.19 -4.87 -4.81
CA TRP A 50 -6.42 -4.83 -4.02
C TRP A 50 -6.29 -5.66 -2.74
N ALA A 51 -7.26 -5.52 -1.83
CA ALA A 51 -7.19 -6.11 -0.48
C ALA A 51 -6.93 -7.63 -0.46
N ALA A 52 -7.63 -8.41 -1.27
CA ALA A 52 -7.46 -9.87 -1.28
C ALA A 52 -6.08 -10.30 -1.83
N GLU A 53 -5.58 -9.64 -2.87
CA GLU A 53 -4.22 -9.88 -3.39
C GLU A 53 -3.16 -9.49 -2.35
N ASP A 54 -3.36 -8.36 -1.66
CA ASP A 54 -2.47 -7.88 -0.61
C ASP A 54 -2.38 -8.86 0.57
N GLU A 55 -3.52 -9.37 1.02
CA GLU A 55 -3.60 -10.37 2.08
C GLU A 55 -2.93 -11.69 1.65
N ALA A 56 -3.10 -12.13 0.40
CA ALA A 56 -2.44 -13.31 -0.13
C ALA A 56 -0.91 -13.17 -0.17
N LEU A 57 -0.40 -12.00 -0.58
CA LEU A 57 1.03 -11.70 -0.60
C LEU A 57 1.63 -11.66 0.81
N ALA A 58 0.93 -11.05 1.77
CA ALA A 58 1.33 -11.05 3.18
C ALA A 58 1.37 -12.47 3.77
N ALA A 59 0.35 -13.30 3.47
CA ALA A 59 0.30 -14.69 3.91
C ALA A 59 1.41 -15.54 3.27
N ALA A 60 1.69 -15.35 1.99
CA ALA A 60 2.79 -16.01 1.29
C ALA A 60 4.16 -15.64 1.90
N LEU A 61 4.36 -14.36 2.25
CA LEU A 61 5.56 -13.92 2.95
C LEU A 61 5.70 -14.61 4.32
N ALA A 62 4.61 -14.64 5.11
CA ALA A 62 4.60 -15.29 6.42
C ALA A 62 4.91 -16.80 6.34
N ALA A 63 4.48 -17.46 5.27
CA ALA A 63 4.67 -18.90 5.06
C ALA A 63 6.02 -19.27 4.40
N SER A 64 6.76 -18.30 3.85
CA SER A 64 7.98 -18.55 3.10
C SER A 64 9.09 -19.14 3.97
N GLU A 65 9.47 -20.40 3.71
CA GLU A 65 10.55 -21.07 4.43
C GLU A 65 11.89 -20.34 4.29
N LYS A 66 12.18 -19.83 3.08
CA LYS A 66 13.38 -19.04 2.80
C LYS A 66 13.43 -17.79 3.68
N GLU A 67 12.38 -16.98 3.66
CA GLU A 67 12.36 -15.71 4.39
C GLU A 67 12.36 -15.93 5.90
N ARG A 68 11.67 -16.97 6.39
CA ARG A 68 11.73 -17.38 7.80
C ARG A 68 13.13 -17.83 8.21
N ALA A 69 13.83 -18.60 7.38
CA ALA A 69 15.20 -19.05 7.67
C ALA A 69 16.16 -17.85 7.76
N GLU A 70 16.07 -16.90 6.82
CA GLU A 70 16.86 -15.67 6.87
C GLU A 70 16.53 -14.82 8.10
N ASN A 71 15.24 -14.72 8.47
CA ASN A 71 14.81 -14.00 9.66
C ASN A 71 15.32 -14.64 10.96
N VAL A 72 15.24 -15.97 11.09
CA VAL A 72 15.80 -16.71 12.24
C VAL A 72 17.30 -16.47 12.39
N MET A 73 18.05 -16.50 11.29
CA MET A 73 19.49 -16.24 11.32
C MET A 73 19.80 -14.85 11.91
N ILE A 74 19.02 -13.82 11.55
CA ILE A 74 19.19 -12.47 12.11
C ILE A 74 18.77 -12.41 13.58
N VAL A 75 17.69 -13.09 13.96
CA VAL A 75 17.26 -13.22 15.36
C VAL A 75 18.36 -13.85 16.21
N ASP A 76 18.98 -14.93 15.75
CA ASP A 76 20.05 -15.60 16.49
C ASP A 76 21.32 -14.75 16.60
N LEU A 77 21.66 -14.00 15.56
CA LEU A 77 22.74 -13.03 15.61
C LEU A 77 22.46 -11.95 16.67
N LEU A 78 21.26 -11.36 16.69
CA LEU A 78 20.90 -10.36 17.69
C LEU A 78 20.80 -10.93 19.10
N ARG A 79 20.36 -12.18 19.26
CA ARG A 79 20.41 -12.86 20.56
C ARG A 79 21.85 -13.00 21.07
N ASN A 80 22.81 -13.32 20.19
CA ASN A 80 24.22 -13.37 20.55
C ASN A 80 24.74 -12.00 20.98
N ASP A 81 24.42 -10.95 20.23
CA ASP A 81 24.86 -9.59 20.53
C ASP A 81 24.25 -9.08 21.85
N LEU A 82 22.94 -9.26 22.05
CA LEU A 82 22.26 -8.91 23.31
C LEU A 82 22.83 -9.69 24.50
N GLY A 83 23.21 -10.95 24.30
CA GLY A 83 23.83 -11.79 25.34
C GLY A 83 25.11 -11.22 25.94
N ARG A 84 25.78 -10.28 25.27
CA ARG A 84 27.00 -9.62 25.78
C ARG A 84 26.72 -8.59 26.88
N VAL A 85 25.51 -8.03 26.91
CA VAL A 85 25.08 -6.98 27.85
C VAL A 85 23.89 -7.41 28.69
N ALA A 86 23.26 -8.53 28.39
CA ALA A 86 22.10 -9.05 29.09
C ALA A 86 22.45 -9.64 30.46
N ALA A 87 21.52 -9.51 31.41
CA ALA A 87 21.52 -10.32 32.61
C ALA A 87 21.41 -11.81 32.24
N PRO A 88 22.18 -12.72 32.89
CA PRO A 88 22.19 -14.14 32.56
C PRO A 88 20.79 -14.75 32.54
N GLY A 89 20.48 -15.50 31.46
CA GLY A 89 19.20 -16.20 31.31
C GLY A 89 18.01 -15.34 30.90
N THR A 90 18.19 -14.05 30.63
CA THR A 90 17.05 -13.14 30.30
C THR A 90 16.81 -12.94 28.81
N VAL A 91 17.78 -13.30 27.95
CA VAL A 91 17.63 -13.18 26.49
C VAL A 91 16.55 -14.14 25.99
N CYS A 92 15.46 -13.59 25.47
CA CYS A 92 14.34 -14.36 24.92
C CYS A 92 13.87 -13.79 23.58
N ALA A 93 13.45 -14.70 22.70
CA ALA A 93 12.71 -14.34 21.50
C ALA A 93 11.26 -13.99 21.89
N GLY A 94 10.75 -12.90 21.32
CA GLY A 94 9.33 -12.53 21.37
C GLY A 94 8.56 -13.14 20.20
N PRO A 95 7.47 -12.49 19.74
CA PRO A 95 6.79 -12.89 18.52
C PRO A 95 7.77 -12.94 17.34
N LEU A 96 7.74 -14.06 16.60
CA LEU A 96 8.55 -14.28 15.41
C LEU A 96 7.68 -14.24 14.15
N PHE A 97 8.25 -13.77 13.05
CA PHE A 97 7.64 -13.78 11.71
C PHE A 97 6.33 -12.97 11.62
N THR A 98 6.22 -11.91 12.40
CA THR A 98 5.09 -10.98 12.32
C THR A 98 5.19 -10.20 11.01
N VAL A 99 4.19 -10.29 10.13
CA VAL A 99 4.16 -9.48 8.91
C VAL A 99 3.49 -8.14 9.20
N GLU A 100 4.27 -7.08 9.12
CA GLU A 100 3.82 -5.70 9.23
C GLU A 100 3.51 -5.13 7.83
N ARG A 101 2.43 -4.35 7.74
CA ARG A 101 2.00 -3.69 6.51
C ARG A 101 2.48 -2.24 6.52
N TYR A 102 3.30 -1.87 5.55
CA TYR A 102 3.70 -0.50 5.26
C TYR A 102 3.04 -0.01 3.96
N PRO A 103 2.98 1.31 3.69
CA PRO A 103 2.33 1.82 2.48
C PRO A 103 2.88 1.26 1.16
N THR A 104 4.16 0.92 1.10
CA THR A 104 4.84 0.44 -0.13
C THR A 104 5.18 -1.04 -0.11
N VAL A 105 5.27 -1.70 1.05
CA VAL A 105 5.69 -3.09 1.18
C VAL A 105 5.06 -3.80 2.39
N HIS A 106 5.06 -5.12 2.37
CA HIS A 106 4.98 -5.95 3.56
C HIS A 106 6.38 -6.24 4.09
N GLN A 107 6.55 -6.20 5.40
CA GLN A 107 7.81 -6.47 6.05
C GLN A 107 7.63 -7.50 7.16
N MET A 108 8.40 -8.59 7.12
CA MET A 108 8.44 -9.55 8.21
C MET A 108 9.41 -9.07 9.30
N THR A 109 8.91 -9.02 10.54
CA THR A 109 9.63 -8.61 11.74
C THR A 109 9.59 -9.71 12.80
N SER A 110 10.62 -9.72 13.64
CA SER A 110 10.71 -10.58 14.82
C SER A 110 11.21 -9.76 15.99
N ALA A 111 10.87 -10.15 17.22
CA ALA A 111 11.29 -9.44 18.42
C ALA A 111 12.30 -10.26 19.24
N VAL A 112 13.29 -9.58 19.81
CA VAL A 112 14.22 -10.15 20.81
C VAL A 112 14.33 -9.18 21.97
N ARG A 113 14.32 -9.70 23.21
CA ARG A 113 14.44 -8.87 24.42
C ARG A 113 15.31 -9.52 25.47
N CYS A 114 15.83 -8.70 26.38
CA CYS A 114 16.52 -9.12 27.59
C CYS A 114 16.39 -8.06 28.68
N GLU A 115 16.82 -8.39 29.89
CA GLU A 115 17.04 -7.41 30.94
C GLU A 115 18.52 -7.02 30.95
N THR A 116 18.85 -5.76 31.22
CA THR A 116 20.23 -5.28 31.29
C THR A 116 20.39 -4.15 32.31
N ASP A 117 21.53 -4.16 33.00
CA ASP A 117 21.99 -3.03 33.82
C ASP A 117 23.06 -2.19 33.09
N ALA A 118 23.48 -2.60 31.88
CA ALA A 118 24.46 -1.89 31.08
C ALA A 118 23.97 -0.48 30.72
N GLU A 119 24.91 0.44 30.59
CA GLU A 119 24.63 1.80 30.15
C GLU A 119 24.54 1.86 28.61
N VAL A 120 23.88 2.89 28.08
CA VAL A 120 23.67 3.06 26.64
C VAL A 120 24.96 2.98 25.81
N PRO A 121 26.12 3.55 26.24
CA PRO A 121 27.38 3.39 25.50
C PRO A 121 27.87 1.95 25.40
N ASP A 122 27.70 1.14 26.45
CA ASP A 122 28.10 -0.27 26.46
C ASP A 122 27.16 -1.11 25.57
N ILE A 123 25.86 -0.81 25.62
CA ILE A 123 24.85 -1.41 24.74
C ILE A 123 25.21 -1.12 23.28
N LEU A 124 25.47 0.14 22.93
CA LEU A 124 25.89 0.52 21.58
C LEU A 124 27.18 -0.18 21.16
N GLY A 125 28.20 -0.20 22.02
CA GLY A 125 29.48 -0.86 21.74
C GLY A 125 29.36 -2.37 21.49
N ALA A 126 28.42 -3.03 22.16
CA ALA A 126 28.17 -4.46 21.99
C ALA A 126 27.34 -4.79 20.74
N LEU A 127 26.31 -3.99 20.46
CA LEU A 127 25.33 -4.28 19.42
C LEU A 127 25.71 -3.71 18.05
N PHE A 128 26.43 -2.58 18.00
CA PHE A 128 26.67 -1.84 16.76
C PHE A 128 27.82 -2.43 15.92
N PRO A 129 27.71 -2.43 14.59
CA PRO A 129 26.53 -2.12 13.78
C PRO A 129 25.48 -3.24 13.83
N CYS A 130 24.23 -2.90 13.50
CA CYS A 130 23.13 -3.86 13.53
C CYS A 130 23.40 -5.08 12.61
N GLY A 131 23.04 -6.27 13.08
CA GLY A 131 23.23 -7.52 12.36
C GLY A 131 22.50 -7.60 11.02
N SER A 132 21.32 -6.98 10.92
CA SER A 132 20.46 -7.00 9.72
C SER A 132 21.05 -6.26 8.52
N VAL A 133 21.97 -5.31 8.76
CA VAL A 133 22.60 -4.47 7.72
C VAL A 133 24.08 -4.77 7.49
N THR A 134 24.58 -5.77 8.21
CA THR A 134 25.91 -6.33 8.02
C THR A 134 25.79 -7.75 7.46
N GLY A 135 25.55 -8.73 8.33
CA GLY A 135 25.41 -10.15 8.00
C GLY A 135 26.10 -11.05 9.04
N ALA A 136 26.12 -12.36 8.77
CA ALA A 136 26.68 -13.37 9.65
C ALA A 136 27.78 -14.18 8.94
N PRO A 137 29.01 -14.28 9.48
CA PRO A 137 29.55 -13.62 10.67
C PRO A 137 29.80 -12.11 10.49
N LYS A 138 29.47 -11.29 11.51
CA LYS A 138 29.49 -9.82 11.44
C LYS A 138 30.84 -9.24 10.98
N VAL A 139 31.94 -9.65 11.61
CA VAL A 139 33.29 -9.11 11.32
C VAL A 139 33.72 -9.41 9.88
N ARG A 140 33.58 -10.66 9.41
CA ARG A 140 33.96 -11.00 8.04
C ARG A 140 33.08 -10.31 7.02
N THR A 141 31.78 -10.16 7.31
CA THR A 141 30.87 -9.48 6.40
C THR A 141 31.22 -8.00 6.25
N MET A 142 31.58 -7.30 7.34
CA MET A 142 32.05 -5.92 7.27
C MET A 142 33.34 -5.76 6.46
N GLN A 143 34.26 -6.73 6.53
CA GLN A 143 35.46 -6.72 5.68
C GLN A 143 35.11 -6.84 4.20
N ILE A 144 34.21 -7.77 3.85
CA ILE A 144 33.73 -7.93 2.47
C ILE A 144 33.04 -6.66 1.96
N ILE A 145 32.21 -6.03 2.79
CA ILE A 145 31.58 -4.75 2.46
C ILE A 145 32.65 -3.69 2.14
N ALA A 146 33.67 -3.56 2.98
CA ALA A 146 34.77 -2.62 2.75
C ALA A 146 35.65 -2.95 1.53
N GLU A 147 35.73 -4.23 1.14
CA GLU A 147 36.42 -4.69 -0.07
C GLU A 147 35.62 -4.39 -1.36
N LEU A 148 34.28 -4.40 -1.28
CA LEU A 148 33.39 -4.32 -2.44
C LEU A 148 32.78 -2.92 -2.69
N GLU A 149 32.50 -2.14 -1.64
CA GLU A 149 31.93 -0.81 -1.76
C GLU A 149 33.02 0.25 -2.02
N ASP A 150 32.71 1.24 -2.85
CA ASP A 150 33.66 2.26 -3.31
C ASP A 150 33.83 3.44 -2.34
N SER A 151 33.04 3.47 -1.27
CA SER A 151 32.93 4.61 -0.36
C SER A 151 32.44 4.19 1.03
N PRO A 152 32.77 4.96 2.09
CA PRO A 152 32.21 4.74 3.41
C PRO A 152 30.71 5.04 3.43
N ARG A 153 29.90 4.17 4.05
CA ARG A 153 28.43 4.32 4.13
C ARG A 153 27.93 5.55 4.88
N GLY A 154 28.76 6.18 5.71
CA GLY A 154 28.37 7.36 6.50
C GLY A 154 27.19 7.07 7.44
N VAL A 155 26.07 7.79 7.25
CA VAL A 155 24.84 7.57 8.05
C VAL A 155 24.14 6.26 7.64
N TYR A 156 24.24 5.84 6.38
CA TYR A 156 23.57 4.64 5.89
C TYR A 156 24.06 3.39 6.64
N CYS A 157 23.11 2.55 7.07
CA CYS A 157 23.34 1.39 7.95
C CYS A 157 23.91 1.73 9.34
N GLY A 158 23.94 3.01 9.73
CA GLY A 158 24.23 3.47 11.08
C GLY A 158 23.03 3.35 12.02
N ALA A 159 22.95 4.24 13.02
CA ALA A 159 21.83 4.33 13.95
C ALA A 159 21.49 5.78 14.25
N ILE A 160 20.19 6.10 14.29
CA ILE A 160 19.68 7.42 14.69
C ILE A 160 18.73 7.20 15.86
N GLY A 161 18.85 8.03 16.89
CA GLY A 161 18.06 7.83 18.09
C GLY A 161 18.18 8.95 19.11
N TRP A 162 17.64 8.68 20.28
CA TRP A 162 17.68 9.55 21.44
C TRP A 162 18.07 8.76 22.68
N TRP A 163 18.65 9.48 23.63
CA TRP A 163 19.01 8.99 24.96
C TRP A 163 18.55 10.03 25.98
N GLY A 164 17.61 9.64 26.84
CA GLY A 164 16.96 10.51 27.81
C GLY A 164 17.21 10.08 29.26
N PRO A 165 16.57 10.78 30.22
CA PRO A 165 16.59 10.40 31.64
C PRO A 165 15.93 9.03 31.89
N ASP A 166 15.96 8.57 33.14
CA ASP A 166 15.26 7.36 33.60
C ASP A 166 15.62 6.07 32.84
N ARG A 167 16.85 5.99 32.33
CA ARG A 167 17.36 4.86 31.52
C ARG A 167 16.44 4.57 30.32
N GLN A 168 15.97 5.62 29.65
CA GLN A 168 15.22 5.47 28.42
C GLN A 168 16.06 5.86 27.20
N ALA A 169 16.04 5.00 26.20
CA ALA A 169 16.71 5.25 24.93
C ALA A 169 16.01 4.52 23.78
N GLY A 170 16.10 5.08 22.58
CA GLY A 170 15.54 4.45 21.39
C GLY A 170 16.39 4.79 20.18
N PHE A 171 16.85 3.76 19.49
CA PHE A 171 17.65 3.87 18.27
C PHE A 171 17.05 3.03 17.16
N ASN A 172 17.01 3.59 15.96
CA ASN A 172 16.67 2.89 14.74
C ASN A 172 17.92 2.35 14.05
N VAL A 173 17.73 1.52 13.03
CA VAL A 173 18.78 1.27 12.02
C VAL A 173 18.61 2.33 10.93
N ALA A 174 19.67 3.07 10.59
CA ALA A 174 19.61 4.18 9.64
C ALA A 174 19.56 3.69 8.17
N ILE A 175 18.46 3.03 7.84
CA ILE A 175 18.06 2.61 6.50
C ILE A 175 16.89 3.47 6.02
N ARG A 176 16.63 3.46 4.71
CA ARG A 176 15.64 4.36 4.08
C ARG A 176 15.84 5.81 4.51
N THR A 177 17.09 6.25 4.43
CA THR A 177 17.56 7.52 4.94
C THR A 177 18.19 8.33 3.81
N ALA A 178 17.71 9.55 3.62
CA ALA A 178 18.31 10.53 2.71
C ALA A 178 19.22 11.47 3.49
N VAL A 179 20.44 11.70 2.98
CA VAL A 179 21.41 12.64 3.53
C VAL A 179 21.66 13.74 2.53
N SER A 180 21.30 14.97 2.89
CA SER A 180 21.56 16.17 2.10
C SER A 180 22.88 16.81 2.54
N ASP A 181 23.82 17.00 1.62
CA ASP A 181 24.99 17.87 1.80
C ASP A 181 24.73 19.21 1.10
N ARG A 182 24.31 20.21 1.85
CA ARG A 182 24.04 21.56 1.33
C ARG A 182 25.28 22.24 0.76
N GLY A 183 26.47 21.86 1.20
CA GLY A 183 27.72 22.39 0.67
C GLY A 183 28.04 21.88 -0.74
N ARG A 184 27.59 20.67 -1.08
CA ARG A 184 27.75 20.05 -2.41
C ARG A 184 26.50 20.17 -3.28
N GLY A 185 25.34 20.49 -2.70
CA GLY A 185 24.05 20.49 -3.40
C GLY A 185 23.57 19.09 -3.77
N THR A 186 23.99 18.06 -3.04
CA THR A 186 23.69 16.66 -3.33
C THR A 186 22.82 16.04 -2.24
N ILE A 187 21.94 15.13 -2.62
CA ILE A 187 21.20 14.26 -1.71
C ILE A 187 21.55 12.82 -2.05
N GLU A 188 21.97 12.05 -1.06
CA GLU A 188 22.30 10.64 -1.18
C GLU A 188 21.25 9.79 -0.46
N TYR A 189 20.86 8.67 -1.05
CA TYR A 189 19.94 7.70 -0.44
C TYR A 189 20.49 6.29 -0.64
N GLY A 190 20.91 5.65 0.46
CA GLY A 190 21.45 4.30 0.43
C GLY A 190 20.35 3.24 0.39
N VAL A 191 20.52 2.25 -0.49
CA VAL A 191 19.64 1.07 -0.59
C VAL A 191 20.47 -0.19 -0.82
N GLY A 192 20.02 -1.30 -0.25
CA GLY A 192 20.76 -2.56 -0.30
C GLY A 192 19.90 -3.76 0.10
N GLY A 193 20.51 -4.94 -0.05
CA GLY A 193 19.93 -6.24 0.26
C GLY A 193 20.94 -7.12 0.99
N GLY A 194 20.43 -8.16 1.66
CA GLY A 194 21.28 -9.16 2.28
C GLY A 194 21.50 -10.30 1.31
N ILE A 195 22.75 -10.55 0.93
CA ILE A 195 23.10 -11.58 -0.06
C ILE A 195 23.28 -12.93 0.63
N THR A 196 22.55 -13.95 0.17
CA THR A 196 22.68 -15.33 0.63
C THR A 196 23.09 -16.24 -0.52
N TRP A 197 23.37 -17.52 -0.23
CA TRP A 197 23.77 -18.50 -1.25
C TRP A 197 22.73 -18.66 -2.38
N GLY A 198 21.44 -18.45 -2.07
CA GLY A 198 20.36 -18.53 -3.05
C GLY A 198 20.05 -17.22 -3.78
N SER A 199 20.78 -16.15 -3.50
CA SER A 199 20.56 -14.83 -4.12
C SER A 199 20.99 -14.83 -5.59
N THR A 200 20.26 -14.05 -6.39
CA THR A 200 20.58 -13.77 -7.79
C THR A 200 20.64 -12.27 -7.99
N SER A 201 21.59 -11.77 -8.79
CA SER A 201 21.78 -10.32 -8.99
C SER A 201 20.51 -9.58 -9.42
N SER A 202 19.70 -10.16 -10.31
CA SER A 202 18.45 -9.55 -10.77
C SER A 202 17.44 -9.36 -9.64
N ARG A 203 17.14 -10.41 -8.87
CA ARG A 203 16.19 -10.34 -7.74
C ARG A 203 16.62 -9.37 -6.65
N GLU A 204 17.91 -9.34 -6.32
CA GLU A 204 18.44 -8.42 -5.30
C GLU A 204 18.36 -6.97 -5.78
N TYR A 205 18.61 -6.73 -7.07
CA TYR A 205 18.45 -5.41 -7.66
C TYR A 205 16.98 -4.97 -7.70
N GLU A 206 16.07 -5.86 -8.08
CA GLU A 206 14.62 -5.62 -8.01
C GLU A 206 14.17 -5.29 -6.57
N GLU A 207 14.66 -6.02 -5.57
CA GLU A 207 14.39 -5.72 -4.16
C GLU A 207 14.90 -4.33 -3.76
N CYS A 208 16.08 -3.93 -4.22
CA CYS A 208 16.59 -2.58 -4.02
C CYS A 208 15.69 -1.51 -4.64
N LEU A 209 15.19 -1.72 -5.87
CA LEU A 209 14.25 -0.80 -6.50
C LEU A 209 12.94 -0.69 -5.71
N VAL A 210 12.40 -1.82 -5.24
CA VAL A 210 11.18 -1.84 -4.40
C VAL A 210 11.39 -1.06 -3.09
N LYS A 211 12.56 -1.19 -2.46
CA LYS A 211 12.91 -0.41 -1.25
C LYS A 211 13.08 1.08 -1.54
N ALA A 212 13.58 1.43 -2.72
CA ALA A 212 13.80 2.81 -3.14
C ALA A 212 12.53 3.52 -3.64
N ASP A 213 11.45 2.79 -3.93
CA ASP A 213 10.16 3.33 -4.43
C ASP A 213 9.58 4.44 -3.53
N VAL A 214 9.97 4.50 -2.25
CA VAL A 214 9.63 5.61 -1.34
C VAL A 214 10.06 6.99 -1.86
N LEU A 215 11.06 7.06 -2.74
CA LEU A 215 11.51 8.30 -3.39
C LEU A 215 10.63 8.70 -4.56
N SER A 216 10.04 7.72 -5.26
CA SER A 216 9.25 7.90 -6.47
C SER A 216 7.75 8.01 -6.19
N ALA A 217 7.34 8.03 -4.92
CA ALA A 217 5.96 8.01 -4.47
C ALA A 217 5.48 9.33 -3.81
N PRO A 218 5.59 10.52 -4.46
CA PRO A 218 5.08 11.77 -3.88
C PRO A 218 3.55 11.78 -3.74
N ASP A 219 2.82 10.96 -4.52
CA ASP A 219 1.35 10.94 -4.56
C ASP A 219 0.70 9.91 -3.61
N ARG A 220 1.49 9.17 -2.81
CA ARG A 220 0.97 8.14 -1.89
C ARG A 220 0.63 8.68 -0.49
N VAL A 221 0.13 9.91 -0.41
CA VAL A 221 -0.63 10.31 0.78
C VAL A 221 -1.82 9.36 0.89
N ALA A 222 -2.03 8.80 2.07
CA ALA A 222 -3.13 7.88 2.33
C ALA A 222 -4.44 8.51 1.79
N PRO A 223 -5.15 7.89 0.83
CA PRO A 223 -6.17 8.60 0.09
C PRO A 223 -7.48 8.67 0.88
N THR A 224 -8.25 9.74 0.73
CA THR A 224 -9.64 9.72 1.20
C THR A 224 -10.44 8.74 0.34
N LEU A 225 -11.03 7.74 0.98
CA LEU A 225 -11.87 6.74 0.34
C LEU A 225 -13.24 7.31 0.03
N LEU A 226 -13.87 6.78 -1.01
CA LEU A 226 -15.10 7.32 -1.58
C LEU A 226 -16.07 6.18 -1.91
N GLU A 227 -17.31 6.35 -1.49
CA GLU A 227 -18.44 5.57 -1.95
C GLU A 227 -19.52 6.45 -2.58
N THR A 228 -20.29 5.85 -3.49
CA THR A 228 -21.45 6.52 -4.09
C THR A 228 -22.58 5.53 -4.14
N LEU A 229 -23.64 5.81 -3.39
CA LEU A 229 -24.78 4.93 -3.18
C LEU A 229 -26.04 5.58 -3.74
N CYS A 230 -27.01 4.74 -4.11
CA CYS A 230 -28.38 5.16 -4.31
C CYS A 230 -29.16 4.91 -3.02
N TYR A 231 -29.82 5.94 -2.50
CA TYR A 231 -30.83 5.81 -1.47
C TYR A 231 -32.20 5.92 -2.12
N ASP A 232 -33.07 4.96 -1.87
CA ASP A 232 -34.47 4.98 -2.29
C ASP A 232 -35.36 5.02 -1.03
N PRO A 233 -36.32 5.96 -0.90
CA PRO A 233 -37.15 6.08 0.30
C PRO A 233 -37.94 4.81 0.66
N SER A 234 -38.25 3.96 -0.31
CA SER A 234 -39.00 2.71 -0.10
C SER A 234 -38.11 1.50 0.18
N ARG A 235 -36.85 1.51 -0.28
CA ARG A 235 -35.92 0.37 -0.19
C ARG A 235 -34.71 0.63 0.72
N GLY A 236 -34.48 1.87 1.12
CA GLY A 236 -33.25 2.31 1.77
C GLY A 236 -32.06 2.38 0.82
N TYR A 237 -30.85 2.21 1.36
CA TYR A 237 -29.62 2.17 0.57
C TYR A 237 -29.51 0.89 -0.25
N LEU A 238 -29.45 1.02 -1.57
CA LEU A 238 -29.22 -0.11 -2.47
C LEU A 238 -27.80 -0.66 -2.28
N PHE A 239 -27.70 -2.00 -2.15
CA PHE A 239 -26.43 -2.72 -2.00
C PHE A 239 -25.55 -2.24 -0.81
N LEU A 240 -26.17 -1.74 0.26
CA LEU A 240 -25.46 -1.13 1.40
C LEU A 240 -24.33 -2.00 1.95
N GLU A 241 -24.62 -3.26 2.27
CA GLU A 241 -23.63 -4.15 2.90
C GLU A 241 -22.41 -4.41 2.00
N ARG A 242 -22.61 -4.50 0.67
CA ARG A 242 -21.50 -4.61 -0.30
C ARG A 242 -20.66 -3.32 -0.36
N HIS A 243 -21.32 -2.15 -0.35
CA HIS A 243 -20.62 -0.87 -0.28
C HIS A 243 -19.76 -0.76 0.99
N LEU A 244 -20.31 -1.15 2.14
CA LEU A 244 -19.60 -1.13 3.41
C LEU A 244 -18.46 -2.16 3.44
N ALA A 245 -18.64 -3.35 2.85
CA ALA A 245 -17.60 -4.36 2.72
C ALA A 245 -16.43 -3.85 1.87
N ARG A 246 -16.69 -3.25 0.70
CA ARG A 246 -15.65 -2.67 -0.16
C ARG A 246 -14.92 -1.50 0.50
N LEU A 247 -15.66 -0.61 1.16
CA LEU A 247 -15.08 0.50 1.91
C LEU A 247 -14.19 -0.01 3.05
N SER A 248 -14.65 -1.00 3.80
CA SER A 248 -13.88 -1.65 4.88
C SER A 248 -12.61 -2.34 4.36
N ALA A 249 -12.70 -3.04 3.22
CA ALA A 249 -11.55 -3.69 2.59
C ALA A 249 -10.49 -2.66 2.16
N SER A 250 -10.93 -1.54 1.57
CA SER A 250 -10.03 -0.44 1.21
C SER A 250 -9.44 0.25 2.45
N ALA A 251 -10.24 0.46 3.50
CA ALA A 251 -9.76 1.02 4.76
C ALA A 251 -8.67 0.15 5.39
N ARG A 252 -8.86 -1.17 5.42
CA ARG A 252 -7.84 -2.13 5.87
C ARG A 252 -6.58 -2.11 5.00
N TYR A 253 -6.73 -1.99 3.68
CA TYR A 253 -5.61 -1.93 2.75
C TYR A 253 -4.73 -0.68 2.97
N PHE A 254 -5.34 0.48 3.24
CA PHE A 254 -4.62 1.74 3.49
C PHE A 254 -4.34 2.02 4.97
N ASN A 255 -4.74 1.14 5.88
CA ASN A 255 -4.62 1.31 7.33
C ASN A 255 -5.43 2.48 7.92
N HIS A 256 -6.60 2.77 7.33
CA HIS A 256 -7.53 3.79 7.83
C HIS A 256 -8.36 3.23 8.99
N PRO A 257 -8.55 3.98 10.09
CA PRO A 257 -9.53 3.62 11.11
C PRO A 257 -10.93 3.53 10.49
N PHE A 258 -11.63 2.42 10.74
CA PHE A 258 -12.97 2.17 10.23
C PHE A 258 -13.93 1.84 11.37
N ASP A 259 -14.86 2.75 11.64
CA ASP A 259 -15.95 2.55 12.61
C ASP A 259 -17.28 2.42 11.86
N MET A 260 -17.80 1.19 11.83
CA MET A 260 -19.05 0.86 11.15
C MET A 260 -20.23 1.70 11.66
N ALA A 261 -20.31 1.96 12.97
CA ALA A 261 -21.43 2.70 13.55
C ALA A 261 -21.41 4.17 13.11
N ARG A 262 -20.23 4.80 13.10
CA ARG A 262 -20.06 6.18 12.61
C ARG A 262 -20.39 6.31 11.13
N VAL A 263 -19.95 5.34 10.31
CA VAL A 263 -20.26 5.32 8.88
C VAL A 263 -21.76 5.21 8.63
N LYS A 264 -22.45 4.30 9.32
CA LYS A 264 -23.91 4.14 9.21
C LYS A 264 -24.65 5.40 9.68
N ALA A 265 -24.24 5.98 10.81
CA ALA A 265 -24.83 7.24 11.31
C ALA A 265 -24.66 8.41 10.32
N ALA A 266 -23.51 8.52 9.66
CA ALA A 266 -23.29 9.54 8.64
C ALA A 266 -24.22 9.36 7.43
N LEU A 267 -24.40 8.12 6.96
CA LEU A 267 -25.33 7.79 5.89
C LEU A 267 -26.78 8.15 6.29
N ASP A 268 -27.24 7.64 7.44
CA ASP A 268 -28.61 7.90 7.92
C ASP A 268 -28.90 9.40 8.04
N ALA A 269 -27.95 10.18 8.55
CA ALA A 269 -28.06 11.64 8.60
C ALA A 269 -28.19 12.29 7.21
N ALA A 270 -27.46 11.79 6.21
CA ALA A 270 -27.49 12.33 4.85
C ALA A 270 -28.79 12.01 4.09
N ALA A 271 -29.45 10.88 4.38
CA ALA A 271 -30.72 10.49 3.76
C ALA A 271 -31.96 10.86 4.59
N SER A 272 -31.78 11.41 5.79
CA SER A 272 -32.88 11.79 6.67
C SER A 272 -33.87 12.74 5.99
N GLY A 273 -35.16 12.38 5.99
CA GLY A 273 -36.23 13.19 5.41
C GLY A 273 -36.32 13.18 3.88
N ALA A 274 -35.60 12.28 3.20
CA ALA A 274 -35.66 12.14 1.75
C ALA A 274 -37.05 11.68 1.26
N ALA A 275 -37.67 12.49 0.40
CA ALA A 275 -38.95 12.16 -0.25
C ALA A 275 -38.77 11.47 -1.62
N GLU A 276 -37.57 11.56 -2.21
CA GLU A 276 -37.24 11.01 -3.52
C GLU A 276 -35.90 10.25 -3.45
N ALA A 277 -35.58 9.50 -4.51
CA ALA A 277 -34.31 8.80 -4.60
C ALA A 277 -33.12 9.77 -4.67
N LEU A 278 -32.08 9.49 -3.88
CA LEU A 278 -30.90 10.34 -3.73
C LEU A 278 -29.63 9.62 -4.17
N ARG A 279 -28.71 10.38 -4.75
CA ARG A 279 -27.31 9.97 -4.86
C ARG A 279 -26.58 10.42 -3.60
N VAL A 280 -26.13 9.47 -2.79
CA VAL A 280 -25.37 9.76 -1.56
C VAL A 280 -23.89 9.49 -1.79
N ARG A 281 -23.06 10.51 -1.55
CA ARG A 281 -21.60 10.42 -1.60
C ARG A 281 -21.08 10.26 -0.17
N LEU A 282 -20.46 9.13 0.14
CA LEU A 282 -19.82 8.84 1.43
C LEU A 282 -18.30 8.94 1.26
N THR A 283 -17.62 9.58 2.20
CA THR A 283 -16.15 9.65 2.23
C THR A 283 -15.62 9.19 3.57
N LEU A 284 -14.46 8.51 3.56
CA LEU A 284 -13.71 8.13 4.76
C LEU A 284 -12.28 8.66 4.63
N ALA A 285 -11.93 9.62 5.48
CA ALA A 285 -10.60 10.22 5.52
C ALA A 285 -9.57 9.28 6.22
N PRO A 286 -8.26 9.47 6.01
CA PRO A 286 -7.22 8.64 6.62
C PRO A 286 -7.22 8.62 8.16
N ASP A 287 -7.75 9.67 8.79
CA ASP A 287 -7.92 9.77 10.25
C ASP A 287 -9.19 9.05 10.77
N GLY A 288 -9.97 8.44 9.88
CA GLY A 288 -11.20 7.72 10.20
C GLY A 288 -12.45 8.59 10.25
N ILE A 289 -12.38 9.88 9.87
CA ILE A 289 -13.57 10.73 9.79
C ILE A 289 -14.43 10.30 8.59
N ALA A 290 -15.67 9.91 8.86
CA ALA A 290 -16.67 9.56 7.86
C ALA A 290 -17.68 10.71 7.66
N LEU A 291 -17.89 11.13 6.42
CA LEU A 291 -18.86 12.17 6.05
C LEU A 291 -19.71 11.70 4.87
N ALA A 292 -21.01 12.01 4.89
CA ALA A 292 -21.90 11.72 3.78
C ALA A 292 -22.67 12.95 3.33
N HIS A 293 -22.81 13.11 2.02
CA HIS A 293 -23.54 14.19 1.39
C HIS A 293 -24.50 13.64 0.36
N ALA A 294 -25.78 13.94 0.52
CA ALA A 294 -26.82 13.61 -0.44
C ALA A 294 -26.98 14.71 -1.50
N GLY A 295 -27.36 14.28 -2.71
CA GLY A 295 -27.79 15.17 -3.78
C GLY A 295 -28.79 14.47 -4.70
N PRO A 296 -29.45 15.23 -5.58
CA PRO A 296 -30.46 14.67 -6.47
C PRO A 296 -29.86 13.64 -7.42
N LEU A 297 -30.60 12.57 -7.68
CA LEU A 297 -30.24 11.58 -8.69
C LEU A 297 -30.55 12.13 -10.09
N LYS A 298 -29.59 12.83 -10.69
CA LYS A 298 -29.76 13.40 -12.04
C LYS A 298 -29.92 12.31 -13.11
N PRO A 299 -30.85 12.47 -14.07
CA PRO A 299 -30.98 11.58 -15.21
C PRO A 299 -29.71 11.65 -16.09
N LEU A 300 -29.42 10.55 -16.79
CA LEU A 300 -28.35 10.47 -17.79
C LEU A 300 -28.96 10.38 -19.19
N PRO A 301 -28.24 10.84 -20.23
CA PRO A 301 -28.60 10.50 -21.60
C PRO A 301 -28.48 8.99 -21.77
N VAL A 302 -29.49 8.39 -22.40
CA VAL A 302 -29.52 6.95 -22.71
C VAL A 302 -29.90 6.79 -24.19
N PRO A 303 -29.10 6.08 -25.00
CA PRO A 303 -27.82 5.45 -24.64
C PRO A 303 -26.72 6.48 -24.34
N LEU A 304 -25.75 6.11 -23.49
CA LEU A 304 -24.54 6.90 -23.28
C LEU A 304 -23.63 6.79 -24.50
N ARG A 305 -23.08 7.90 -24.97
CA ARG A 305 -22.03 7.89 -25.99
C ARG A 305 -20.66 7.67 -25.34
N LEU A 306 -19.97 6.59 -25.68
CA LEU A 306 -18.67 6.23 -25.10
C LEU A 306 -17.52 6.41 -26.08
N GLY A 307 -16.42 6.98 -25.61
CA GLY A 307 -15.13 7.02 -26.31
C GLY A 307 -14.09 6.16 -25.59
N PHE A 308 -12.95 5.90 -26.25
CA PHE A 308 -11.77 5.34 -25.57
C PHE A 308 -10.82 6.45 -25.13
N ALA A 309 -10.21 6.28 -23.96
CA ALA A 309 -9.14 7.14 -23.49
C ALA A 309 -8.02 7.24 -24.55
N ARG A 310 -7.37 8.42 -24.64
CA ARG A 310 -6.31 8.66 -25.63
C ARG A 310 -5.04 7.87 -25.32
N GLU A 311 -4.74 7.66 -24.05
CA GLU A 311 -3.56 7.00 -23.54
C GLU A 311 -3.95 5.81 -22.66
N PRO A 312 -3.10 4.77 -22.60
CA PRO A 312 -3.35 3.64 -21.71
C PRO A 312 -3.15 4.04 -20.25
N VAL A 313 -3.86 3.34 -19.36
CA VAL A 313 -3.57 3.33 -17.93
C VAL A 313 -2.58 2.21 -17.60
N CYS A 314 -1.87 2.34 -16.48
CA CYS A 314 -1.08 1.23 -15.95
C CYS A 314 -2.01 0.25 -15.22
N SER A 315 -2.05 -1.01 -15.64
CA SER A 315 -2.88 -2.05 -15.01
C SER A 315 -2.57 -2.29 -13.52
N GLY A 316 -1.40 -1.87 -13.05
CA GLY A 316 -0.99 -1.90 -11.64
C GLY A 316 -1.31 -0.64 -10.83
N ASP A 317 -1.95 0.38 -11.41
CA ASP A 317 -2.28 1.62 -10.71
C ASP A 317 -3.34 1.37 -9.64
N ILE A 318 -2.96 1.55 -8.37
CA ILE A 318 -3.83 1.31 -7.19
C ILE A 318 -5.15 2.09 -7.23
N ARG A 319 -5.20 3.23 -7.94
CA ARG A 319 -6.42 4.07 -8.08
C ARG A 319 -7.50 3.42 -8.93
N LEU A 320 -7.15 2.38 -9.68
CA LEU A 320 -8.10 1.55 -10.40
C LEU A 320 -8.79 0.56 -9.45
N PHE A 321 -8.14 0.14 -8.37
CA PHE A 321 -8.65 -0.92 -7.49
C PHE A 321 -9.36 -0.40 -6.24
N HIS A 322 -9.11 0.86 -5.88
CA HIS A 322 -9.70 1.52 -4.73
C HIS A 322 -10.43 2.78 -5.15
N LYS A 323 -11.68 2.92 -4.68
CA LYS A 323 -12.49 4.09 -4.99
C LYS A 323 -12.09 5.24 -4.07
N THR A 324 -11.33 6.19 -4.60
CA THR A 324 -10.79 7.33 -3.87
C THR A 324 -11.38 8.66 -4.34
N THR A 325 -11.14 9.73 -3.58
CA THR A 325 -11.43 11.10 -4.03
C THR A 325 -10.44 11.62 -5.07
N ASP A 326 -9.24 11.05 -5.17
CA ASP A 326 -8.38 11.26 -6.34
C ASP A 326 -9.05 10.61 -7.56
N ARG A 327 -9.46 11.46 -8.50
CA ARG A 327 -10.13 11.10 -9.75
C ARG A 327 -9.36 11.60 -10.97
N SER A 328 -8.14 12.11 -10.77
CA SER A 328 -7.30 12.73 -11.80
C SER A 328 -7.09 11.85 -13.04
N LEU A 329 -6.96 10.53 -12.86
CA LEU A 329 -6.87 9.56 -13.95
C LEU A 329 -8.12 9.62 -14.85
N TYR A 330 -9.31 9.63 -14.25
CA TYR A 330 -10.58 9.64 -14.98
C TYR A 330 -10.87 11.02 -15.58
N ASP A 331 -10.51 12.09 -14.87
CA ASP A 331 -10.69 13.46 -15.32
C ASP A 331 -9.85 13.74 -16.57
N ARG A 332 -8.56 13.34 -16.58
CA ARG A 332 -7.70 13.41 -17.78
C ARG A 332 -8.25 12.61 -18.95
N ALA A 333 -8.77 11.40 -18.70
CA ALA A 333 -9.40 10.60 -19.74
C ALA A 333 -10.63 11.32 -20.33
N ARG A 334 -11.45 11.95 -19.48
CA ARG A 334 -12.65 12.71 -19.90
C ARG A 334 -12.30 13.96 -20.70
N GLU A 335 -11.28 14.71 -20.29
CA GLU A 335 -10.75 15.88 -21.02
C GLU A 335 -10.28 15.51 -22.43
N GLY A 336 -9.74 14.29 -22.61
CA GLY A 336 -9.35 13.76 -23.91
C GLY A 336 -10.52 13.43 -24.87
N CYS A 337 -11.74 13.32 -24.36
CA CYS A 337 -12.92 12.93 -25.16
C CYS A 337 -14.13 13.83 -24.83
N PRO A 338 -14.10 15.13 -25.18
CA PRO A 338 -15.15 16.09 -24.81
C PRO A 338 -16.53 15.69 -25.35
N ASP A 339 -16.59 15.10 -26.56
CA ASP A 339 -17.84 14.77 -27.27
C ASP A 339 -18.53 13.46 -26.82
N CYS A 340 -17.98 12.77 -25.82
CA CYS A 340 -18.52 11.52 -25.28
C CYS A 340 -19.11 11.74 -23.89
N ASP A 341 -20.17 11.04 -23.53
CA ASP A 341 -20.75 11.07 -22.18
C ASP A 341 -19.88 10.29 -21.17
N GLY A 342 -19.16 9.27 -21.64
CA GLY A 342 -18.24 8.46 -20.86
C GLY A 342 -16.99 8.05 -21.64
N VAL A 343 -15.93 7.68 -20.92
CA VAL A 343 -14.65 7.29 -21.51
C VAL A 343 -14.24 5.94 -20.94
N ILE A 344 -14.11 4.95 -21.83
CA ILE A 344 -13.57 3.62 -21.54
C ILE A 344 -12.05 3.72 -21.45
N LEU A 345 -11.52 3.32 -20.31
CA LEU A 345 -10.10 3.16 -20.07
C LEU A 345 -9.61 1.84 -20.67
N TRP A 346 -8.32 1.78 -20.99
CA TRP A 346 -7.65 0.60 -21.49
C TRP A 346 -6.21 0.59 -20.99
N ASN A 347 -5.60 -0.57 -20.84
CA ASN A 347 -4.27 -0.70 -20.22
C ASN A 347 -3.13 -0.86 -21.24
N GLU A 348 -1.90 -0.98 -20.76
CA GLU A 348 -0.69 -1.13 -21.58
C GLU A 348 -0.67 -2.39 -22.48
N ARG A 349 -1.61 -3.33 -22.27
CA ARG A 349 -1.77 -4.58 -23.04
C ARG A 349 -2.91 -4.55 -24.06
N ASP A 350 -3.48 -3.37 -24.33
CA ASP A 350 -4.65 -3.18 -25.21
C ASP A 350 -5.97 -3.75 -24.66
N GLU A 351 -6.02 -4.04 -23.36
CA GLU A 351 -7.21 -4.60 -22.70
C GLU A 351 -8.07 -3.46 -22.17
N ALA A 352 -9.38 -3.50 -22.43
CA ALA A 352 -10.35 -2.59 -21.86
C ALA A 352 -10.49 -2.83 -20.35
N THR A 353 -10.73 -1.76 -19.59
CA THR A 353 -10.87 -1.83 -18.13
C THR A 353 -12.28 -1.44 -17.67
N GLU A 354 -12.51 -0.17 -17.36
CA GLU A 354 -13.79 0.39 -16.94
C GLU A 354 -14.01 1.77 -17.55
N ALA A 355 -15.16 2.39 -17.26
CA ALA A 355 -15.45 3.74 -17.73
C ALA A 355 -15.83 4.65 -16.59
N GLY A 356 -15.03 5.68 -16.33
CA GLY A 356 -15.35 6.79 -15.41
C GLY A 356 -15.98 6.37 -14.09
N PHE A 357 -17.31 6.29 -14.06
CA PHE A 357 -18.13 6.01 -12.87
C PHE A 357 -18.74 4.59 -12.83
N ALA A 358 -18.37 3.69 -13.74
CA ALA A 358 -19.03 2.39 -13.92
C ALA A 358 -18.11 1.34 -14.58
N ASN A 359 -18.40 0.07 -14.34
CA ASN A 359 -17.71 -1.03 -15.01
C ASN A 359 -18.28 -1.29 -16.41
N LEU A 360 -17.44 -1.78 -17.32
CA LEU A 360 -17.81 -2.12 -18.68
C LEU A 360 -18.41 -3.54 -18.75
N VAL A 361 -19.53 -3.68 -19.46
CA VAL A 361 -20.08 -4.98 -19.86
C VAL A 361 -20.37 -4.95 -21.36
N VAL A 362 -20.01 -6.01 -22.08
CA VAL A 362 -20.28 -6.16 -23.52
C VAL A 362 -21.01 -7.47 -23.82
N GLU A 363 -21.84 -7.48 -24.86
CA GLU A 363 -22.42 -8.70 -25.43
C GLU A 363 -21.58 -9.17 -26.62
N LEU A 364 -20.95 -10.33 -26.48
CA LEU A 364 -20.13 -10.99 -27.49
C LEU A 364 -20.46 -12.48 -27.50
N ASP A 365 -20.45 -13.12 -28.67
CA ASP A 365 -20.64 -14.58 -28.80
C ASP A 365 -21.89 -15.14 -28.07
N GLY A 366 -22.96 -14.34 -27.95
CA GLY A 366 -24.19 -14.70 -27.23
C GLY A 366 -24.08 -14.68 -25.69
N GLY A 367 -22.97 -14.20 -25.13
CA GLY A 367 -22.74 -14.03 -23.70
C GLY A 367 -22.47 -12.58 -23.30
N ARG A 368 -22.55 -12.29 -21.99
CA ARG A 368 -22.22 -10.98 -21.43
C ARG A 368 -20.91 -11.05 -20.66
N PHE A 369 -19.98 -10.20 -21.02
CA PHE A 369 -18.61 -10.23 -20.49
C PHE A 369 -18.18 -8.89 -19.91
N THR A 370 -17.38 -8.95 -18.84
CA THR A 370 -16.73 -7.79 -18.22
C THR A 370 -15.23 -8.08 -18.04
N PRO A 371 -14.34 -7.09 -18.13
CA PRO A 371 -12.92 -7.31 -17.88
C PRO A 371 -12.65 -7.82 -16.45
N PRO A 372 -11.72 -8.77 -16.25
CA PRO A 372 -11.30 -9.25 -14.93
C PRO A 372 -10.42 -8.20 -14.22
N LEU A 373 -10.33 -8.24 -12.88
CA LEU A 373 -9.61 -7.23 -12.08
C LEU A 373 -8.16 -7.03 -12.55
N GLU A 374 -7.50 -8.08 -13.04
CA GLU A 374 -6.14 -8.06 -13.58
C GLU A 374 -5.94 -7.06 -14.73
N CYS A 375 -7.02 -6.66 -15.41
CA CYS A 375 -6.98 -5.61 -16.44
C CYS A 375 -6.80 -4.20 -15.84
N GLY A 376 -7.06 -4.00 -14.54
CA GLY A 376 -6.95 -2.70 -13.87
C GLY A 376 -8.27 -1.94 -13.83
N LEU A 377 -9.21 -2.37 -12.98
CA LEU A 377 -10.50 -1.73 -12.79
C LEU A 377 -11.04 -1.90 -11.38
N LEU A 378 -12.01 -1.06 -11.02
CA LEU A 378 -12.61 -1.09 -9.70
C LEU A 378 -13.48 -2.34 -9.51
N PRO A 379 -13.37 -3.05 -8.37
CA PRO A 379 -14.34 -4.08 -7.98
C PRO A 379 -15.70 -3.41 -7.69
N GLY A 380 -16.50 -3.23 -8.72
CA GLY A 380 -17.80 -2.56 -8.64
C GLY A 380 -18.82 -3.40 -7.88
N VAL A 381 -19.51 -2.79 -6.92
CA VAL A 381 -20.55 -3.45 -6.11
C VAL A 381 -21.62 -4.15 -6.96
N PHE A 382 -22.13 -3.50 -8.00
CA PHE A 382 -23.13 -4.11 -8.88
C PHE A 382 -22.51 -5.09 -9.89
N ARG A 383 -21.25 -4.90 -10.28
CA ARG A 383 -20.51 -5.87 -11.09
C ARG A 383 -20.35 -7.19 -10.34
N GLU A 384 -19.96 -7.14 -9.07
CA GLU A 384 -19.84 -8.33 -8.20
C GLU A 384 -21.18 -9.06 -8.05
N GLU A 385 -22.27 -8.34 -7.80
CA GLU A 385 -23.62 -8.92 -7.75
C GLU A 385 -23.96 -9.68 -9.04
N LEU A 386 -23.69 -9.08 -10.20
CA LEU A 386 -23.96 -9.72 -11.49
C LEU A 386 -23.09 -10.95 -11.76
N LEU A 387 -21.84 -10.95 -11.29
CA LEU A 387 -20.94 -12.10 -11.40
C LEU A 387 -21.43 -13.26 -10.53
N GLU A 388 -21.82 -12.99 -9.28
CA GLU A 388 -22.34 -14.00 -8.35
C GLU A 388 -23.65 -14.61 -8.85
N GLN A 389 -24.52 -13.81 -9.47
CA GLN A 389 -25.75 -14.29 -10.11
C GLN A 389 -25.51 -15.05 -11.43
N GLY A 390 -24.29 -15.03 -11.97
CA GLY A 390 -23.97 -15.60 -13.27
C GLY A 390 -24.55 -14.83 -14.45
N ALA A 391 -25.01 -13.59 -14.24
CA ALA A 391 -25.59 -12.72 -15.25
C ALA A 391 -24.55 -12.15 -16.22
N ILE A 392 -23.29 -12.05 -15.77
CA ILE A 392 -22.11 -11.71 -16.58
C ILE A 392 -20.95 -12.66 -16.22
N ARG A 393 -19.92 -12.72 -17.06
CA ARG A 393 -18.70 -13.49 -16.81
C ARG A 393 -17.45 -12.64 -17.06
N GLU A 394 -16.37 -12.95 -16.37
CA GLU A 394 -15.09 -12.31 -16.64
C GLU A 394 -14.47 -12.85 -17.93
N ARG A 395 -13.95 -11.95 -18.76
CA ARG A 395 -13.14 -12.26 -19.95
C ARG A 395 -12.27 -11.04 -20.24
N VAL A 396 -11.00 -11.26 -20.58
CA VAL A 396 -10.13 -10.17 -21.07
C VAL A 396 -10.72 -9.68 -22.40
N LEU A 397 -10.99 -8.39 -22.50
CA LEU A 397 -11.59 -7.76 -23.67
C LEU A 397 -10.59 -6.81 -24.30
N SER A 398 -10.18 -7.05 -25.53
CA SER A 398 -9.42 -6.06 -26.31
C SER A 398 -10.31 -4.88 -26.74
N ARG A 399 -9.71 -3.74 -27.07
CA ARG A 399 -10.48 -2.59 -27.58
C ARG A 399 -11.25 -2.94 -28.86
N SER A 400 -10.66 -3.75 -29.75
CA SER A 400 -11.30 -4.16 -31.00
C SER A 400 -12.52 -5.05 -30.76
N GLU A 401 -12.47 -5.96 -29.78
CA GLU A 401 -13.62 -6.76 -29.37
C GLU A 401 -14.75 -5.89 -28.79
N VAL A 402 -14.41 -4.88 -27.99
CA VAL A 402 -15.41 -3.93 -27.46
C VAL A 402 -16.05 -3.14 -28.61
N VAL A 403 -15.28 -2.73 -29.63
CA VAL A 403 -15.80 -2.06 -30.84
C VAL A 403 -16.73 -2.98 -31.64
N GLY A 404 -16.41 -4.27 -31.72
CA GLY A 404 -17.20 -5.27 -32.44
C GLY A 404 -18.39 -5.83 -31.65
N ALA A 405 -18.59 -5.41 -30.39
CA ALA A 405 -19.64 -5.96 -29.53
C ALA A 405 -21.05 -5.64 -30.05
N ALA A 406 -21.96 -6.61 -29.93
CA ALA A 406 -23.35 -6.45 -30.35
C ALA A 406 -24.07 -5.39 -29.50
N ARG A 407 -23.72 -5.32 -28.21
CA ARG A 407 -24.24 -4.35 -27.24
C ARG A 407 -23.17 -4.01 -26.21
N VAL A 408 -23.24 -2.77 -25.71
CA VAL A 408 -22.36 -2.27 -24.66
C VAL A 408 -23.21 -1.67 -23.54
N TRP A 409 -22.83 -1.95 -22.30
CA TRP A 409 -23.41 -1.33 -21.12
C TRP A 409 -22.32 -0.84 -20.18
N LEU A 410 -22.67 0.19 -19.44
CA LEU A 410 -22.00 0.54 -18.20
C LEU A 410 -22.86 0.09 -17.02
N VAL A 411 -22.22 -0.52 -16.02
CA VAL A 411 -22.90 -1.02 -14.83
C VAL A 411 -22.35 -0.39 -13.55
N ASN A 412 -23.25 0.08 -12.67
CA ASN A 412 -22.90 0.57 -11.33
C ASN A 412 -24.07 0.42 -10.35
N SER A 413 -23.81 0.49 -9.05
CA SER A 413 -24.85 0.31 -8.02
C SER A 413 -25.84 1.45 -7.87
N VAL A 414 -25.60 2.60 -8.52
CA VAL A 414 -26.50 3.75 -8.46
C VAL A 414 -27.60 3.67 -9.52
N ARG A 415 -27.29 3.12 -10.69
CA ARG A 415 -28.16 3.09 -11.88
C ARG A 415 -28.32 1.70 -12.48
N GLU A 416 -27.70 0.70 -11.89
CA GLU A 416 -27.70 -0.69 -12.34
C GLU A 416 -27.18 -0.79 -13.78
N TRP A 417 -28.04 -1.08 -14.77
CA TRP A 417 -27.66 -1.22 -16.17
C TRP A 417 -27.88 0.08 -16.95
N ILE A 418 -26.82 0.59 -17.61
CA ILE A 418 -26.90 1.78 -18.46
C ILE A 418 -26.51 1.40 -19.89
N PRO A 419 -27.46 1.36 -20.85
CA PRO A 419 -27.15 1.15 -22.26
C PRO A 419 -26.19 2.20 -22.80
N ALA A 420 -25.25 1.77 -23.63
CA ALA A 420 -24.23 2.62 -24.20
C ALA A 420 -23.94 2.28 -25.66
N GLU A 421 -23.49 3.28 -26.41
CA GLU A 421 -23.05 3.17 -27.79
C GLU A 421 -21.65 3.78 -27.94
N LEU A 422 -20.80 3.15 -28.73
CA LEU A 422 -19.47 3.68 -29.00
C LEU A 422 -19.55 4.82 -30.00
N ALA A 423 -18.88 5.93 -29.70
CA ALA A 423 -18.70 7.02 -30.63
C ALA A 423 -17.96 6.50 -31.87
N ARG A 424 -18.61 6.58 -33.04
CA ARG A 424 -17.95 6.34 -34.33
C ARG A 424 -16.83 7.37 -34.47
N ARG A 425 -15.60 6.90 -34.67
CA ARG A 425 -14.47 7.75 -35.06
C ARG A 425 -14.58 8.13 -36.53
#